data_AF-A0A2D6MI27-F1
#
_entry.id   AF-A0A2D6MI27-F1
#
_cell.length_a   1.000
_cell.length_b   1.000
_cell.length_c   1.000
_cell.angle_alpha   90.00
_cell.angle_beta   90.00
_cell.angle_gamma   90.00
#
_symmetry.space_group_name_H-M   'P 1'
#
loop_
_entity.id
_entity.type
_entity.pdbx_description
1 polymer ?
#
loop_
_entity_poly.entity_id
_entity_poly.type
_entity_poly.pdbx_seq_one_letter_code
_entity_poly.pdbx_strand_id
1 'polypeptide(L)'
;MSLFYVESNDESAMELYQKRTVYRGRASVRGLPNFVDFNLGEKYFYGRVDRRFIPITYGGGVPLKGLDSAFSKTSGLKAAIFVAKAFEDLARQFNKCALTGKIDPNDPFLSNLVAYKAHTDPGKLYYQHMQSHFTAVAAAIVEKNIVIRNFDDFIKELMILLEKSAHLIPFTQTAYMKSKFCTMLANALTIEIADLDAANDHEKMSQFIESRNWDFYINACNSYGFMVDRAIPWRLVADIASAPMLKYATEYGVGSTNLILAKMYIDTHKLYYPKFKFWLLQLYNKVKLPRYMVTEECNNKTISKIVQPETYTADSLRAQYPESYFLELYCKIRFLEEESKFEEHKKNILIDDTIELYQSRNLNRALQKIETIINKPFDYRGSLGYNILQRKARREAEEP
;
A
#
# COMPACT_ATOMS: atom_id res chain seq x y z
N MET A 1 31.06 10.76 5.76
CA MET A 1 30.54 9.71 4.88
C MET A 1 31.10 8.38 5.32
N SER A 2 30.24 7.54 5.89
CA SER A 2 30.53 6.14 6.18
C SER A 2 31.05 5.40 4.95
N LEU A 3 32.11 4.62 5.14
CA LEU A 3 32.70 3.78 4.08
C LEU A 3 31.81 2.58 3.73
N PHE A 4 31.02 2.09 4.69
CA PHE A 4 30.36 0.78 4.59
C PHE A 4 28.84 0.85 4.53
N TYR A 5 28.24 1.95 4.98
CA TYR A 5 26.79 2.09 5.11
C TYR A 5 26.31 3.39 4.47
N VAL A 6 25.08 3.35 3.95
CA VAL A 6 24.41 4.53 3.39
C VAL A 6 24.02 5.47 4.52
N GLU A 7 24.32 6.75 4.38
CA GLU A 7 23.87 7.82 5.31
C GLU A 7 22.70 8.62 4.71
N SER A 8 22.66 8.77 3.38
CA SER A 8 21.56 9.37 2.63
C SER A 8 21.45 8.78 1.22
N ASN A 9 20.38 9.07 0.49
CA ASN A 9 20.19 8.60 -0.89
C ASN A 9 20.89 9.46 -1.95
N ASP A 10 21.85 10.32 -1.55
CA ASP A 10 22.50 11.28 -2.44
C ASP A 10 23.77 10.71 -3.13
N GLU A 11 24.14 9.48 -2.81
CA GLU A 11 25.29 8.78 -3.41
C GLU A 11 24.95 8.16 -4.77
N SER A 12 25.97 7.75 -5.53
CA SER A 12 25.75 7.12 -6.84
C SER A 12 24.99 5.80 -6.71
N ALA A 13 24.25 5.41 -7.76
CA ALA A 13 23.48 4.16 -7.76
C ALA A 13 24.35 2.92 -7.47
N MET A 14 25.60 2.90 -7.94
CA MET A 14 26.54 1.81 -7.66
C MET A 14 26.98 1.79 -6.20
N GLU A 15 27.31 2.95 -5.61
CA GLU A 15 27.70 3.06 -4.20
C GLU A 15 26.54 2.67 -3.27
N LEU A 16 25.33 3.18 -3.53
CA LEU A 16 24.13 2.80 -2.81
C LEU A 16 23.88 1.28 -2.88
N TYR A 17 24.05 0.68 -4.06
CA TYR A 17 23.89 -0.76 -4.23
C TYR A 17 24.92 -1.54 -3.40
N GLN A 18 26.20 -1.16 -3.47
CA GLN A 18 27.28 -1.83 -2.74
C GLN A 18 27.09 -1.71 -1.22
N LYS A 19 26.85 -0.51 -0.70
CA LYS A 19 26.63 -0.27 0.74
C LYS A 19 25.38 -0.97 1.27
N ARG A 20 24.26 -0.94 0.53
CA ARG A 20 23.05 -1.69 0.91
C ARG A 20 23.27 -3.20 0.89
N THR A 21 24.14 -3.70 0.01
CA THR A 21 24.53 -5.11 -0.01
C THR A 21 25.33 -5.48 1.24
N VAL A 22 26.25 -4.61 1.68
CA VAL A 22 26.99 -4.79 2.95
C VAL A 22 26.04 -4.80 4.13
N TYR A 23 25.11 -3.84 4.22
CA TYR A 23 24.07 -3.81 5.26
C TYR A 23 23.27 -5.11 5.30
N ARG A 24 22.71 -5.54 4.16
CA ARG A 24 21.93 -6.78 4.06
C ARG A 24 22.73 -8.00 4.49
N GLY A 25 24.00 -8.08 4.09
CA GLY A 25 24.91 -9.15 4.48
C GLY A 25 25.07 -9.20 6.00
N ARG A 26 25.42 -8.09 6.65
CA ARG A 26 25.65 -8.00 8.10
C ARG A 26 24.38 -8.19 8.93
N ALA A 27 23.26 -7.62 8.48
CA ALA A 27 21.97 -7.81 9.13
C ALA A 27 21.47 -9.26 9.05
N SER A 28 21.81 -9.99 7.97
CA SER A 28 21.30 -11.35 7.73
C SER A 28 22.04 -12.47 8.49
N VAL A 29 23.14 -12.16 9.20
CA VAL A 29 23.99 -13.19 9.87
C VAL A 29 23.27 -13.90 11.03
N ARG A 30 22.14 -13.38 11.51
CA ARG A 30 21.38 -14.01 12.60
C ARG A 30 20.19 -14.76 12.03
N GLY A 31 20.19 -16.10 12.14
CA GLY A 31 19.10 -17.01 11.73
C GLY A 31 17.81 -16.87 12.55
N LEU A 32 17.39 -15.63 12.83
CA LEU A 32 16.26 -15.29 13.68
C LEU A 32 14.98 -15.30 12.83
N PRO A 33 14.04 -16.22 13.09
CA PRO A 33 12.87 -16.42 12.23
C PRO A 33 11.93 -15.21 12.19
N ASN A 34 11.92 -14.39 13.25
CA ASN A 34 11.10 -13.19 13.34
C ASN A 34 11.82 -11.90 12.87
N PHE A 35 13.04 -11.98 12.31
CA PHE A 35 13.71 -10.84 11.68
C PHE A 35 13.51 -10.88 10.16
N VAL A 36 12.43 -10.25 9.72
CA VAL A 36 11.80 -10.50 8.43
C VAL A 36 12.09 -9.38 7.44
N ASP A 37 12.53 -9.74 6.24
CA ASP A 37 12.59 -8.81 5.11
C ASP A 37 11.21 -8.64 4.50
N PHE A 38 10.51 -7.56 4.85
CA PHE A 38 9.20 -7.22 4.28
C PHE A 38 9.33 -6.61 2.89
N ASN A 39 10.52 -6.26 2.40
CA ASN A 39 10.70 -5.80 1.02
C ASN A 39 10.92 -6.96 0.04
N LEU A 40 10.87 -8.21 0.52
CA LEU A 40 11.06 -9.41 -0.30
C LEU A 40 9.72 -10.02 -0.72
N GLY A 41 9.41 -9.90 -2.02
CA GLY A 41 8.25 -10.55 -2.65
C GLY A 41 6.93 -10.18 -1.98
N GLU A 42 6.09 -11.17 -1.75
CA GLU A 42 4.72 -11.03 -1.24
C GLU A 42 4.64 -10.59 0.22
N LYS A 43 5.75 -10.71 0.98
CA LYS A 43 5.81 -10.19 2.36
C LYS A 43 5.58 -8.69 2.41
N TYR A 44 5.89 -8.00 1.31
CA TYR A 44 5.58 -6.60 1.13
C TYR A 44 4.09 -6.31 1.37
N PHE A 45 3.20 -7.21 0.97
CA PHE A 45 1.75 -7.01 1.09
C PHE A 45 1.17 -7.41 2.45
N TYR A 46 2.01 -7.75 3.44
CA TYR A 46 1.54 -8.22 4.74
C TYR A 46 0.61 -7.18 5.43
N GLY A 47 -0.61 -7.63 5.76
CA GLY A 47 -1.66 -6.78 6.33
C GLY A 47 -2.32 -5.81 5.36
N ARG A 48 -1.95 -5.83 4.07
CA ARG A 48 -2.53 -4.99 3.00
C ARG A 48 -3.34 -5.77 1.98
N VAL A 49 -3.21 -7.11 1.97
CA VAL A 49 -4.01 -8.02 1.13
C VAL A 49 -4.55 -9.20 1.94
N ASP A 50 -5.64 -9.80 1.47
CA ASP A 50 -6.16 -11.06 1.98
C ASP A 50 -5.37 -12.27 1.45
N ARG A 51 -5.80 -13.49 1.81
CA ARG A 51 -5.16 -14.75 1.34
C ARG A 51 -5.26 -14.98 -0.17
N ARG A 52 -6.12 -14.23 -0.88
CA ARG A 52 -6.28 -14.25 -2.33
C ARG A 52 -5.58 -13.06 -2.98
N PHE A 53 -4.74 -12.35 -2.23
CA PHE A 53 -4.02 -11.14 -2.65
C PHE A 53 -4.92 -9.95 -2.99
N ILE A 54 -6.19 -10.00 -2.61
CA ILE A 54 -7.12 -8.89 -2.82
C ILE A 54 -6.80 -7.80 -1.80
N PRO A 55 -6.63 -6.54 -2.23
CA PRO A 55 -6.36 -5.43 -1.32
C PRO A 55 -7.43 -5.30 -0.25
N ILE A 56 -6.99 -5.19 1.00
CA ILE A 56 -7.83 -5.00 2.17
C ILE A 56 -7.47 -3.72 2.90
N THR A 57 -8.44 -3.19 3.64
CA THR A 57 -8.26 -2.04 4.50
C THR A 57 -9.01 -2.25 5.81
N TYR A 58 -8.60 -1.55 6.87
CA TYR A 58 -9.21 -1.70 8.18
C TYR A 58 -10.69 -1.32 8.12
N GLY A 59 -11.56 -2.29 8.45
CA GLY A 59 -13.01 -2.20 8.31
C GLY A 59 -13.75 -1.92 9.62
N GLY A 60 -13.06 -1.83 10.75
CA GLY A 60 -13.65 -1.41 12.02
C GLY A 60 -14.30 -2.50 12.88
N GLY A 61 -14.32 -3.77 12.45
CA GLY A 61 -14.97 -4.84 13.23
C GLY A 61 -14.19 -5.33 14.45
N VAL A 62 -12.93 -4.90 14.62
CA VAL A 62 -12.15 -5.03 15.87
C VAL A 62 -11.61 -3.64 16.17
N PRO A 63 -11.87 -3.05 17.35
CA PRO A 63 -11.53 -1.65 17.61
C PRO A 63 -10.03 -1.40 17.58
N LEU A 64 -9.68 -0.17 17.21
CA LEU A 64 -8.35 0.37 17.48
C LEU A 64 -8.28 0.83 18.94
N LYS A 65 -7.20 0.47 19.63
CA LYS A 65 -6.91 0.96 20.97
C LYS A 65 -5.84 2.04 20.89
N GLY A 66 -6.02 3.12 21.64
CA GLY A 66 -4.97 4.09 21.89
C GLY A 66 -3.86 3.48 22.74
N LEU A 67 -2.61 3.75 22.39
CA LEU A 67 -1.46 3.35 23.19
C LEU A 67 -1.39 4.20 24.46
N ASP A 68 -1.11 3.56 25.59
CA ASP A 68 -0.92 4.26 26.86
C ASP A 68 0.19 5.30 26.74
N SER A 69 0.01 6.48 27.36
CA SER A 69 0.96 7.59 27.27
C SER A 69 2.35 7.25 27.81
N ALA A 70 2.44 6.31 28.75
CA ALA A 70 3.71 5.80 29.27
C ALA A 70 4.55 5.06 28.22
N PHE A 71 3.92 4.54 27.16
CA PHE A 71 4.56 3.77 26.10
C PHE A 71 4.40 4.45 24.73
N SER A 72 4.09 5.75 24.70
CA SER A 72 3.85 6.50 23.48
C SER A 72 4.55 7.85 23.52
N LYS A 73 5.41 8.12 22.53
CA LYS A 73 6.11 9.39 22.38
C LYS A 73 5.18 10.50 21.89
N THR A 74 4.20 10.14 21.08
CA THR A 74 3.20 11.04 20.49
C THR A 74 1.81 10.71 21.03
N SER A 75 0.96 11.71 21.27
CA SER A 75 -0.41 11.48 21.71
C SER A 75 -1.28 10.94 20.56
N GLY A 76 -2.26 10.10 20.91
CA GLY A 76 -3.27 9.63 19.95
C GLY A 76 -2.81 8.52 19.00
N LEU A 77 -1.63 7.93 19.21
CA LEU A 77 -1.22 6.73 18.46
C LEU A 77 -2.18 5.57 18.77
N LYS A 78 -2.59 4.86 17.72
CA LYS A 78 -3.52 3.73 17.83
C LYS A 78 -3.00 2.52 17.05
N ALA A 79 -3.35 1.33 17.51
CA ALA A 79 -3.15 0.08 16.78
C ALA A 79 -4.36 -0.84 17.00
N ALA A 80 -4.44 -1.96 16.30
CA ALA A 80 -5.42 -3.00 16.62
C ALA A 80 -5.32 -3.34 18.11
N ILE A 81 -6.45 -3.50 18.79
CA ILE A 81 -6.49 -3.58 20.26
C ILE A 81 -5.55 -4.64 20.86
N PHE A 82 -5.49 -5.82 20.25
CA PHE A 82 -4.59 -6.90 20.69
C PHE A 82 -3.12 -6.61 20.41
N VAL A 83 -2.82 -5.83 19.36
CA VAL A 83 -1.46 -5.39 19.02
C VAL A 83 -0.97 -4.33 19.99
N ALA A 84 -1.82 -3.33 20.30
CA ALA A 84 -1.52 -2.34 21.33
C ALA A 84 -1.25 -3.02 22.68
N LYS A 85 -2.10 -3.97 23.06
CA LYS A 85 -1.95 -4.72 24.32
C LYS A 85 -0.65 -5.53 24.36
N ALA A 86 -0.33 -6.26 23.30
CA ALA A 86 0.92 -7.02 23.20
C ALA A 86 2.16 -6.11 23.30
N PHE A 87 2.10 -4.93 22.66
CA PHE A 87 3.19 -3.95 22.70
C PHE A 87 3.38 -3.36 24.10
N GLU A 88 2.31 -2.97 24.79
CA GLU A 88 2.39 -2.44 26.16
C GLU A 88 2.95 -3.47 27.15
N ASP A 89 2.60 -4.74 26.98
CA ASP A 89 3.16 -5.83 27.80
C ASP A 89 4.65 -6.03 27.50
N LEU A 90 5.04 -6.01 26.23
CA LEU A 90 6.44 -6.04 25.78
C LEU A 90 7.23 -4.87 26.37
N ALA A 91 6.73 -3.64 26.27
CA ALA A 91 7.38 -2.45 26.80
C ALA A 91 7.58 -2.52 28.32
N ARG A 92 6.58 -3.04 29.07
CA ARG A 92 6.72 -3.29 30.52
C ARG A 92 7.81 -4.32 30.83
N GLN A 93 7.96 -5.35 29.99
CA GLN A 93 9.02 -6.34 30.15
C GLN A 93 10.41 -5.71 29.95
N PHE A 94 10.56 -4.78 29.00
CA PHE A 94 11.80 -4.02 28.83
C PHE A 94 12.13 -3.19 30.06
N ASN A 95 11.16 -2.42 30.57
CA ASN A 95 11.34 -1.60 31.76
C ASN A 95 11.78 -2.45 32.97
N LYS A 96 11.16 -3.61 33.15
CA LYS A 96 11.57 -4.56 34.20
C LYS A 96 13.00 -5.06 33.99
N CYS A 97 13.35 -5.47 32.77
CA CYS A 97 14.69 -5.98 32.49
C CYS A 97 15.77 -4.91 32.70
N ALA A 98 15.53 -3.67 32.27
CA ALA A 98 16.44 -2.55 32.49
C ALA A 98 16.65 -2.28 33.99
N LEU A 99 15.57 -2.23 34.78
CA LEU A 99 15.64 -2.04 36.23
C LEU A 99 16.41 -3.16 36.95
N THR A 100 16.35 -4.38 36.44
CA THR A 100 17.08 -5.54 37.00
C THR A 100 18.48 -5.73 36.42
N GLY A 101 18.95 -4.83 35.55
CA GLY A 101 20.27 -4.92 34.92
C GLY A 101 20.44 -6.07 33.93
N LYS A 102 19.34 -6.65 33.42
CA LYS A 102 19.37 -7.72 32.40
C LYS A 102 19.70 -7.22 31.00
N ILE A 103 19.48 -5.94 30.76
CA ILE A 103 19.78 -5.22 29.52
C ILE A 103 20.44 -3.90 29.89
N ASP A 104 21.18 -3.30 28.96
CA ASP A 104 21.82 -2.00 29.15
C ASP A 104 20.74 -0.92 29.32
N PRO A 105 20.64 -0.26 30.50
CA PRO A 105 19.62 0.74 30.75
C PRO A 105 19.89 2.06 30.01
N ASN A 106 21.09 2.26 29.48
CA ASN A 106 21.47 3.48 28.77
C ASN A 106 21.26 3.39 27.25
N ASP A 107 20.78 2.25 26.74
CA ASP A 107 20.46 2.13 25.32
C ASP A 107 19.32 3.10 24.95
N PRO A 108 19.45 3.90 23.86
CA PRO A 108 18.49 4.96 23.55
C PRO A 108 17.10 4.46 23.16
N PHE A 109 16.97 3.26 22.60
CA PHE A 109 15.70 2.74 22.06
C PHE A 109 15.32 1.37 22.62
N LEU A 110 16.30 0.53 22.94
CA LEU A 110 16.13 -0.87 23.36
C LEU A 110 16.28 -1.07 24.87
N SER A 111 16.19 0.00 25.67
CA SER A 111 16.08 -0.06 27.14
C SER A 111 14.65 0.24 27.62
N ASN A 112 13.95 1.15 26.92
CA ASN A 112 12.59 1.60 27.19
C ASN A 112 11.83 1.75 25.87
N LEU A 113 11.00 0.77 25.52
CA LEU A 113 10.25 0.81 24.27
C LEU A 113 9.10 1.81 24.36
N VAL A 114 9.12 2.79 23.46
CA VAL A 114 8.02 3.75 23.27
C VAL A 114 7.64 3.83 21.81
N ALA A 115 6.34 3.90 21.52
CA ALA A 115 5.85 4.04 20.16
C ALA A 115 6.03 5.48 19.66
N TYR A 116 6.62 5.62 18.48
CA TYR A 116 6.74 6.88 17.74
C TYR A 116 5.68 6.96 16.63
N LYS A 117 5.41 5.85 15.95
CA LYS A 117 4.38 5.76 14.92
C LYS A 117 3.58 4.48 15.07
N ALA A 118 2.32 4.53 14.65
CA ALA A 118 1.40 3.41 14.67
C ALA A 118 0.40 3.55 13.50
N HIS A 119 -0.84 3.07 13.66
CA HIS A 119 -1.83 3.07 12.59
C HIS A 119 -2.02 4.46 11.96
N THR A 120 -2.00 4.48 10.63
CA THR A 120 -2.37 5.65 9.82
C THR A 120 -3.54 5.30 8.92
N ASP A 121 -4.54 6.18 8.82
CA ASP A 121 -5.73 5.95 8.00
C ASP A 121 -5.38 5.84 6.50
N PRO A 122 -5.55 4.67 5.86
CA PRO A 122 -5.27 4.50 4.44
C PRO A 122 -6.18 5.32 3.51
N GLY A 123 -7.41 5.62 3.91
CA GLY A 123 -8.31 6.48 3.15
C GLY A 123 -7.79 7.92 3.09
N LYS A 124 -7.26 8.43 4.21
CA LYS A 124 -6.61 9.75 4.26
C LYS A 124 -5.35 9.79 3.39
N LEU A 125 -4.51 8.75 3.48
CA LEU A 125 -3.29 8.64 2.68
C LEU A 125 -3.59 8.55 1.18
N TYR A 126 -4.58 7.74 0.79
CA TYR A 126 -5.02 7.66 -0.60
C TYR A 126 -5.60 8.99 -1.09
N TYR A 127 -6.37 9.71 -0.27
CA TYR A 127 -6.90 11.02 -0.66
C TYR A 127 -5.76 12.01 -0.97
N GLN A 128 -4.70 12.04 -0.16
CA GLN A 128 -3.52 12.87 -0.41
C GLN A 128 -2.81 12.46 -1.70
N HIS A 129 -2.61 11.15 -1.91
CA HIS A 129 -2.03 10.60 -3.15
C HIS A 129 -2.85 11.01 -4.38
N MET A 130 -4.17 10.83 -4.31
CA MET A 130 -5.11 11.16 -5.38
C MET A 130 -5.08 12.65 -5.72
N GLN A 131 -5.02 13.54 -4.72
CA GLN A 131 -4.97 14.99 -4.97
C GLN A 131 -3.70 15.41 -5.73
N SER A 132 -2.54 14.87 -5.34
CA SER A 132 -1.28 15.09 -6.06
C SER A 132 -1.35 14.53 -7.48
N HIS A 133 -1.84 13.30 -7.64
CA HIS A 133 -1.97 12.66 -8.95
C HIS A 133 -2.93 13.42 -9.87
N PHE A 134 -4.09 13.85 -9.37
CA PHE A 134 -5.08 14.61 -10.14
C PHE A 134 -4.55 15.98 -10.55
N THR A 135 -3.69 16.58 -9.73
CA THR A 135 -3.00 17.83 -10.09
C THR A 135 -2.03 17.62 -11.24
N ALA A 136 -1.26 16.52 -11.22
CA ALA A 136 -0.36 16.16 -12.32
C ALA A 136 -1.13 15.84 -13.63
N VAL A 137 -2.24 15.11 -13.53
CA VAL A 137 -3.12 14.84 -14.70
C VAL A 137 -3.67 16.13 -15.27
N ALA A 138 -4.18 17.03 -14.43
CA ALA A 138 -4.71 18.33 -14.87
C ALA A 138 -3.63 19.17 -15.57
N ALA A 139 -2.41 19.23 -15.00
CA ALA A 139 -1.29 19.93 -15.62
C ALA A 139 -0.95 19.36 -17.00
N ALA A 140 -0.92 18.03 -17.15
CA ALA A 140 -0.63 17.37 -18.43
C ALA A 140 -1.68 17.64 -19.52
N ILE A 141 -2.96 17.80 -19.14
CA ILE A 141 -4.04 18.16 -20.08
C ILE A 141 -3.90 19.63 -20.52
N VAL A 142 -3.64 20.52 -19.56
CA VAL A 142 -3.47 21.96 -19.82
C VAL A 142 -2.26 22.22 -20.70
N GLU A 143 -1.11 21.60 -20.42
CA GLU A 143 0.13 21.77 -21.19
C GLU A 143 -0.04 21.40 -22.68
N LYS A 144 -0.89 20.41 -22.97
CA LYS A 144 -1.18 19.97 -24.33
C LYS A 144 -2.30 20.76 -25.02
N ASN A 145 -2.86 21.79 -24.36
CA ASN A 145 -4.00 22.56 -24.84
C ASN A 145 -5.20 21.68 -25.26
N ILE A 146 -5.42 20.57 -24.55
CA ILE A 146 -6.50 19.64 -24.86
C ILE A 146 -7.83 20.26 -24.41
N VAL A 147 -8.76 20.38 -25.35
CA VAL A 147 -10.11 20.89 -25.07
C VAL A 147 -11.04 19.73 -24.74
N ILE A 148 -11.51 19.69 -23.50
CA ILE A 148 -12.47 18.71 -23.01
C ILE A 148 -13.89 19.28 -23.11
N ARG A 149 -14.73 18.72 -24.00
CA ARG A 149 -16.07 19.26 -24.28
C ARG A 149 -17.15 18.57 -23.45
N ASN A 150 -16.99 17.28 -23.20
CA ASN A 150 -17.93 16.43 -22.46
C ASN A 150 -17.17 15.35 -21.67
N PHE A 151 -17.89 14.49 -20.96
CA PHE A 151 -17.28 13.46 -20.13
C PHE A 151 -16.54 12.38 -20.95
N ASP A 152 -17.01 12.04 -22.15
CA ASP A 152 -16.36 11.04 -23.00
C ASP A 152 -15.01 11.51 -23.55
N ASP A 153 -14.90 12.78 -23.96
CA ASP A 153 -13.61 13.38 -24.32
C ASP A 153 -12.63 13.28 -23.15
N PHE A 154 -13.11 13.54 -21.92
CA PHE A 154 -12.31 13.43 -20.72
C PHE A 154 -11.84 12.00 -20.44
N ILE A 155 -12.73 11.02 -20.50
CA ILE A 155 -12.35 9.62 -20.27
C ILE A 155 -11.33 9.15 -21.30
N LYS A 156 -11.51 9.51 -22.58
CA LYS A 156 -10.55 9.19 -23.63
C LYS A 156 -9.15 9.71 -23.31
N GLU A 157 -9.04 10.99 -22.97
CA GLU A 157 -7.74 11.62 -22.68
C GLU A 157 -7.13 11.12 -21.36
N LEU A 158 -7.97 10.87 -20.34
CA LEU A 158 -7.54 10.25 -19.10
C LEU A 158 -6.93 8.87 -19.35
N MET A 159 -7.58 8.02 -20.16
CA MET A 159 -7.07 6.68 -20.44
C MET A 159 -5.72 6.71 -21.16
N ILE A 160 -5.51 7.63 -22.11
CA ILE A 160 -4.20 7.81 -22.78
C ILE A 160 -3.09 8.17 -21.79
N LEU A 161 -3.40 8.97 -20.76
CA LEU A 161 -2.45 9.31 -19.71
C LEU A 161 -2.19 8.11 -18.78
N LEU A 162 -3.24 7.40 -18.37
CA LEU A 162 -3.15 6.24 -17.49
C LEU A 162 -2.39 5.08 -18.14
N GLU A 163 -2.51 4.86 -19.44
CA GLU A 163 -1.71 3.85 -20.16
C GLU A 163 -0.21 4.04 -19.97
N LYS A 164 0.24 5.29 -19.75
CA LYS A 164 1.65 5.64 -19.56
C LYS A 164 2.10 5.62 -18.11
N SER A 165 1.18 5.82 -17.15
CA SER A 165 1.53 6.08 -15.75
C SER A 165 0.96 5.11 -14.74
N ALA A 166 -0.17 4.44 -15.01
CA ALA A 166 -0.93 3.70 -14.01
C ALA A 166 -0.16 2.53 -13.37
N HIS A 167 0.75 1.92 -14.12
CA HIS A 167 1.65 0.87 -13.63
C HIS A 167 2.69 1.38 -12.61
N LEU A 168 3.01 2.67 -12.62
CA LEU A 168 3.94 3.30 -11.67
C LEU A 168 3.23 4.07 -10.58
N ILE A 169 2.14 4.75 -10.92
CA ILE A 169 1.39 5.65 -10.05
C ILE A 169 -0.07 5.19 -10.07
N PRO A 170 -0.53 4.48 -9.03
CA PRO A 170 -1.88 3.91 -9.00
C PRO A 170 -2.92 5.03 -9.04
N PHE A 171 -3.97 4.82 -9.80
CA PHE A 171 -5.14 5.68 -9.87
C PHE A 171 -6.19 5.28 -8.83
N THR A 172 -6.48 3.99 -8.70
CA THR A 172 -7.48 3.42 -7.79
C THR A 172 -6.92 3.23 -6.38
N GLN A 173 -7.79 3.34 -5.37
CA GLN A 173 -7.38 3.02 -4.00
C GLN A 173 -6.98 1.55 -3.86
N THR A 174 -7.64 0.68 -4.63
CA THR A 174 -7.36 -0.76 -4.66
C THR A 174 -5.90 -1.03 -5.06
N ALA A 175 -5.42 -0.45 -6.17
CA ALA A 175 -4.00 -0.53 -6.55
C ALA A 175 -3.08 0.18 -5.54
N TYR A 176 -3.51 1.35 -5.05
CA TYR A 176 -2.73 2.14 -4.10
C TYR A 176 -2.34 1.34 -2.86
N MET A 177 -3.26 0.54 -2.30
CA MET A 177 -2.99 -0.29 -1.11
C MET A 177 -1.86 -1.31 -1.32
N LYS A 178 -1.63 -1.79 -2.56
CA LYS A 178 -0.50 -2.68 -2.90
C LYS A 178 0.76 -1.90 -3.27
N SER A 179 0.63 -0.64 -3.66
CA SER A 179 1.75 0.15 -4.17
C SER A 179 2.79 0.51 -3.11
N LYS A 180 3.94 1.01 -3.59
CA LYS A 180 4.99 1.61 -2.76
C LYS A 180 4.58 2.88 -2.02
N PHE A 181 3.48 3.51 -2.41
CA PHE A 181 3.00 4.74 -1.81
C PHE A 181 2.15 4.49 -0.56
N CYS A 182 1.68 3.25 -0.35
CA CYS A 182 0.94 2.88 0.86
C CYS A 182 1.90 2.32 1.91
N THR A 183 2.01 3.02 3.04
CA THR A 183 2.86 2.59 4.17
C THR A 183 2.34 1.32 4.85
N MET A 184 3.25 0.53 5.43
CA MET A 184 2.90 -0.62 6.29
C MET A 184 2.05 -0.20 7.50
N LEU A 185 2.17 1.04 7.96
CA LEU A 185 1.35 1.59 9.06
C LEU A 185 -0.16 1.63 8.74
N ALA A 186 -0.55 1.48 7.47
CA ALA A 186 -1.95 1.44 7.05
C ALA A 186 -2.72 0.20 7.53
N ASN A 187 -2.02 -0.87 7.96
CA ASN A 187 -2.63 -2.16 8.26
C ASN A 187 -3.12 -2.33 9.72
N ALA A 188 -2.85 -1.37 10.61
CA ALA A 188 -3.15 -1.42 12.06
C ALA A 188 -2.42 -2.53 12.86
N LEU A 189 -1.48 -3.25 12.25
CA LEU A 189 -0.66 -4.32 12.82
C LEU A 189 0.80 -3.90 13.07
N THR A 190 1.14 -2.64 12.79
CA THR A 190 2.52 -2.16 12.80
C THR A 190 2.69 -1.00 13.77
N ILE A 191 3.77 -1.07 14.56
CA ILE A 191 4.22 -0.03 15.49
C ILE A 191 5.71 0.24 15.20
N GLU A 192 6.11 1.50 15.22
CA GLU A 192 7.52 1.91 15.10
C GLU A 192 7.99 2.51 16.43
N ILE A 193 9.11 2.01 16.96
CA ILE A 193 9.69 2.42 18.25
C ILE A 193 10.76 3.50 18.16
N ALA A 194 10.98 4.04 16.96
CA ALA A 194 11.86 5.17 16.70
C ALA A 194 11.36 5.97 15.50
N ASP A 195 11.80 7.22 15.41
CA ASP A 195 11.56 8.12 14.28
C ASP A 195 12.90 8.53 13.64
N LEU A 196 13.57 7.53 13.08
CA LEU A 196 14.83 7.67 12.36
C LEU A 196 14.61 7.55 10.85
N ASP A 197 15.63 7.94 10.06
CA ASP A 197 15.55 7.82 8.61
C ASP A 197 15.77 6.37 8.17
N ALA A 198 14.73 5.77 7.59
CA ALA A 198 14.78 4.43 7.01
C ALA A 198 15.73 4.30 5.81
N ALA A 199 16.25 5.38 5.24
CA ALA A 199 17.29 5.34 4.22
C ALA A 199 18.72 5.26 4.81
N ASN A 200 18.91 5.64 6.07
CA ASN A 200 20.20 5.68 6.73
C ASN A 200 20.55 4.31 7.33
N ASP A 201 21.34 3.52 6.60
CA ASP A 201 21.80 2.21 7.06
C ASP A 201 22.80 2.31 8.21
N HIS A 202 23.54 3.43 8.34
CA HIS A 202 24.46 3.63 9.45
C HIS A 202 23.72 3.74 10.79
N GLU A 203 22.61 4.49 10.84
CA GLU A 203 21.76 4.58 12.03
C GLU A 203 21.11 3.25 12.38
N LYS A 204 20.62 2.49 11.38
CA LYS A 204 20.09 1.13 11.62
C LYS A 204 21.11 0.22 12.27
N MET A 205 22.36 0.30 11.85
CA MET A 205 23.43 -0.52 12.42
C MET A 205 23.77 -0.06 13.83
N SER A 206 24.16 1.20 13.99
CA SER A 206 24.69 1.75 15.24
C SER A 206 23.64 1.84 16.36
N GLN A 207 22.38 2.16 16.05
CA GLN A 207 21.33 2.36 17.05
C GLN A 207 20.56 1.08 17.39
N PHE A 208 20.62 0.05 16.54
CA PHE A 208 19.83 -1.17 16.71
C PHE A 208 20.65 -2.45 16.55
N ILE A 209 21.18 -2.75 15.36
CA ILE A 209 21.76 -4.08 15.08
C ILE A 209 23.03 -4.35 15.90
N GLU A 210 23.82 -3.30 16.18
CA GLU A 210 25.05 -3.35 16.97
C GLU A 210 24.80 -3.07 18.47
N SER A 211 23.54 -2.82 18.87
CA SER A 211 23.18 -2.65 20.27
C SER A 211 23.46 -3.91 21.08
N ARG A 212 23.93 -3.73 22.32
CA ARG A 212 24.07 -4.80 23.32
C ARG A 212 22.73 -5.44 23.68
N ASN A 213 21.63 -4.72 23.49
CA ASN A 213 20.27 -5.19 23.79
C ASN A 213 19.60 -5.88 22.61
N TRP A 214 20.25 -5.95 21.43
CA TRP A 214 19.63 -6.45 20.20
C TRP A 214 19.11 -7.88 20.31
N ASP A 215 19.91 -8.81 20.87
CA ASP A 215 19.49 -10.20 21.01
C ASP A 215 18.32 -10.36 21.98
N PHE A 216 18.33 -9.60 23.08
CA PHE A 216 17.17 -9.55 23.97
C PHE A 216 15.94 -9.01 23.22
N TYR A 217 16.11 -7.94 22.43
CA TYR A 217 15.03 -7.31 21.71
C TYR A 217 14.35 -8.21 20.69
N ILE A 218 15.11 -8.90 19.83
CA ILE A 218 14.52 -9.80 18.86
C ILE A 218 13.79 -10.97 19.54
N ASN A 219 14.39 -11.56 20.58
CA ASN A 219 13.79 -12.68 21.31
C ASN A 219 12.53 -12.27 22.10
N ALA A 220 12.56 -11.09 22.71
CA ALA A 220 11.39 -10.53 23.38
C ALA A 220 10.28 -10.25 22.37
N CYS A 221 10.56 -9.58 21.25
CA CYS A 221 9.57 -9.36 20.19
C CYS A 221 8.92 -10.68 19.74
N ASN A 222 9.71 -11.72 19.48
CA ASN A 222 9.19 -13.04 19.11
C ASN A 222 8.23 -13.61 20.18
N SER A 223 8.62 -13.51 21.45
CA SER A 223 7.86 -14.04 22.58
C SER A 223 6.51 -13.34 22.79
N TYR A 224 6.38 -12.10 22.34
CA TYR A 224 5.13 -11.32 22.35
C TYR A 224 4.39 -11.33 21.00
N GLY A 225 4.89 -12.10 20.02
CA GLY A 225 4.22 -12.28 18.72
C GLY A 225 4.52 -11.19 17.69
N PHE A 226 5.66 -10.51 17.81
CA PHE A 226 6.13 -9.51 16.85
C PHE A 226 7.28 -10.03 15.98
N MET A 227 7.15 -9.77 14.69
CA MET A 227 8.25 -9.73 13.73
C MET A 227 8.89 -8.36 13.75
N VAL A 228 10.19 -8.31 13.46
CA VAL A 228 10.97 -7.09 13.30
C VAL A 228 11.34 -6.93 11.82
N ASP A 229 11.06 -5.76 11.25
CA ASP A 229 11.39 -5.46 9.85
C ASP A 229 12.91 -5.32 9.68
N ARG A 230 13.48 -6.14 8.80
CA ARG A 230 14.91 -6.11 8.50
C ARG A 230 15.35 -4.81 7.85
N ALA A 231 14.51 -4.18 7.05
CA ALA A 231 14.87 -2.93 6.40
C ALA A 231 14.78 -1.73 7.36
N ILE A 232 13.99 -1.86 8.44
CA ILE A 232 13.63 -0.82 9.40
C ILE A 232 13.59 -1.46 10.79
N PRO A 233 14.74 -1.66 11.47
CA PRO A 233 14.86 -2.47 12.70
C PRO A 233 14.00 -2.05 13.89
N TRP A 234 13.51 -0.81 13.90
CA TRP A 234 12.58 -0.27 14.90
C TRP A 234 11.11 -0.49 14.56
N ARG A 235 10.80 -1.16 13.44
CA ARG A 235 9.42 -1.47 13.06
C ARG A 235 9.05 -2.87 13.54
N LEU A 236 8.06 -2.92 14.42
CA LEU A 236 7.41 -4.11 14.93
C LEU A 236 6.15 -4.40 14.12
N VAL A 237 6.04 -5.61 13.58
CA VAL A 237 4.89 -6.08 12.80
C VAL A 237 4.29 -7.28 13.53
N ALA A 238 3.03 -7.18 13.95
CA ALA A 238 2.35 -8.27 14.63
C ALA A 238 2.24 -9.51 13.71
N ASP A 239 2.74 -10.65 14.17
CA ASP A 239 2.56 -11.95 13.51
C ASP A 239 1.21 -12.55 13.90
N ILE A 240 0.20 -12.33 13.05
CA ILE A 240 -1.18 -12.77 13.27
C ILE A 240 -1.38 -14.28 13.09
N ALA A 241 -0.31 -15.03 12.83
CA ALA A 241 -0.28 -16.49 12.85
C ALA A 241 0.50 -17.04 14.05
N SER A 242 1.25 -16.21 14.79
CA SER A 242 2.01 -16.64 15.96
C SER A 242 1.10 -16.97 17.15
N ALA A 243 1.43 -18.03 17.88
CA ALA A 243 0.68 -18.41 19.07
C ALA A 243 0.60 -17.30 20.14
N PRO A 244 1.67 -16.52 20.43
CA PRO A 244 1.59 -15.41 21.38
C PRO A 244 0.63 -14.31 20.94
N MET A 245 0.68 -13.88 19.68
CA MET A 245 -0.22 -12.82 19.18
C MET A 245 -1.67 -13.30 19.15
N LEU A 246 -1.91 -14.55 18.77
CA LEU A 246 -3.25 -15.15 18.79
C LEU A 246 -3.83 -15.25 20.19
N LYS A 247 -2.99 -15.43 21.22
CA LYS A 247 -3.43 -15.37 22.62
C LYS A 247 -4.01 -14.00 22.96
N TYR A 248 -3.32 -12.91 22.60
CA TYR A 248 -3.84 -11.55 22.75
C TYR A 248 -5.13 -11.33 21.93
N ALA A 249 -5.16 -11.82 20.68
CA ALA A 249 -6.29 -11.65 19.79
C ALA A 249 -7.57 -12.42 20.23
N THR A 250 -7.39 -13.53 20.96
CA THR A 250 -8.50 -14.37 21.45
C THR A 250 -9.41 -13.62 22.43
N GLU A 251 -8.84 -12.75 23.28
CA GLU A 251 -9.59 -11.91 24.22
C GLU A 251 -10.61 -10.97 23.52
N TYR A 252 -10.37 -10.68 22.24
CA TYR A 252 -11.20 -9.79 21.42
C TYR A 252 -12.01 -10.55 20.35
N GLY A 253 -12.17 -11.86 20.50
CA GLY A 253 -13.01 -12.69 19.62
C GLY A 253 -12.45 -12.89 18.21
N VAL A 254 -11.13 -12.74 18.03
CA VAL A 254 -10.38 -12.95 16.77
C VAL A 254 -9.16 -13.85 16.96
N GLY A 255 -9.34 -14.99 17.64
CA GLY A 255 -8.27 -15.95 17.97
C GLY A 255 -7.67 -16.77 16.80
N SER A 256 -7.87 -16.36 15.55
CA SER A 256 -7.21 -16.98 14.39
C SER A 256 -6.93 -15.96 13.30
N THR A 257 -5.93 -16.23 12.46
CA THR A 257 -5.61 -15.38 11.29
C THR A 257 -6.84 -15.14 10.40
N ASN A 258 -7.67 -16.15 10.17
CA ASN A 258 -8.88 -16.02 9.35
C ASN A 258 -9.90 -15.10 10.00
N LEU A 259 -10.10 -15.19 11.31
CA LEU A 259 -11.02 -14.30 12.03
C LEU A 259 -10.49 -12.87 12.09
N ILE A 260 -9.17 -12.68 12.27
CA ILE A 260 -8.53 -11.37 12.20
C ILE A 260 -8.79 -10.75 10.83
N LEU A 261 -8.49 -11.47 9.73
CA LEU A 261 -8.72 -10.97 8.37
C LEU A 261 -10.20 -10.67 8.10
N ALA A 262 -11.10 -11.58 8.47
CA ALA A 262 -12.52 -11.46 8.17
C ALA A 262 -13.28 -10.42 9.01
N LYS A 263 -12.88 -10.20 10.27
CA LYS A 263 -13.56 -9.24 11.16
C LYS A 263 -12.90 -7.87 11.16
N MET A 264 -11.58 -7.80 11.05
CA MET A 264 -10.88 -6.53 11.17
C MET A 264 -10.80 -5.76 9.84
N TYR A 265 -10.90 -6.45 8.71
CA TYR A 265 -10.70 -5.84 7.41
C TYR A 265 -11.88 -6.03 6.45
N ILE A 266 -11.93 -5.17 5.45
CA ILE A 266 -12.84 -5.23 4.32
C ILE A 266 -12.04 -5.08 3.03
N ASP A 267 -12.52 -5.70 1.95
CA ASP A 267 -11.91 -5.52 0.63
C ASP A 267 -11.98 -4.05 0.20
N THR A 268 -10.85 -3.49 -0.18
CA THR A 268 -10.71 -2.06 -0.49
C THR A 268 -11.63 -1.62 -1.63
N HIS A 269 -11.84 -2.48 -2.63
CA HIS A 269 -12.71 -2.17 -3.77
C HIS A 269 -14.17 -1.90 -3.35
N LYS A 270 -14.66 -2.52 -2.27
CA LYS A 270 -16.02 -2.30 -1.75
C LYS A 270 -16.21 -0.89 -1.21
N LEU A 271 -15.17 -0.30 -0.64
CA LEU A 271 -15.20 1.07 -0.13
C LEU A 271 -14.89 2.10 -1.22
N TYR A 272 -14.01 1.74 -2.16
CA TYR A 272 -13.54 2.63 -3.20
C TYR A 272 -14.53 2.80 -4.35
N TYR A 273 -15.02 1.69 -4.92
CA TYR A 273 -15.83 1.72 -6.14
C TYR A 273 -17.07 2.63 -6.04
N PRO A 274 -17.83 2.67 -4.91
CA PRO A 274 -18.94 3.61 -4.77
C PRO A 274 -18.54 5.10 -4.94
N LYS A 275 -17.28 5.44 -4.65
CA LYS A 275 -16.72 6.79 -4.79
C LYS A 275 -16.05 7.02 -6.14
N PHE A 276 -15.84 5.97 -6.95
CA PHE A 276 -15.10 6.03 -8.20
C PHE A 276 -15.69 7.05 -9.18
N LYS A 277 -17.00 7.01 -9.40
CA LYS A 277 -17.73 7.96 -10.27
C LYS A 277 -17.60 9.40 -9.78
N PHE A 278 -17.68 9.59 -8.46
CA PHE A 278 -17.50 10.90 -7.86
C PHE A 278 -16.10 11.44 -8.13
N TRP A 279 -15.06 10.61 -7.97
CA TRP A 279 -13.68 11.04 -8.24
C TRP A 279 -13.42 11.36 -9.72
N LEU A 280 -13.98 10.57 -10.65
CA LEU A 280 -13.92 10.89 -12.07
C LEU A 280 -14.60 12.22 -12.38
N LEU A 281 -15.79 12.48 -11.81
CA LEU A 281 -16.49 13.74 -11.98
C LEU A 281 -15.71 14.93 -11.39
N GLN A 282 -15.10 14.76 -10.22
CA GLN A 282 -14.24 15.79 -9.62
C GLN A 282 -13.05 16.11 -10.52
N LEU A 283 -12.40 15.10 -11.09
CA LEU A 283 -11.29 15.30 -12.01
C LEU A 283 -11.75 15.97 -13.31
N TYR A 284 -12.87 15.51 -13.89
CA TYR A 284 -13.49 16.16 -15.05
C TYR A 284 -13.71 17.67 -14.83
N ASN A 285 -14.35 18.02 -13.70
CA ASN A 285 -14.61 19.41 -13.35
C ASN A 285 -13.33 20.22 -13.08
N LYS A 286 -12.24 19.56 -12.67
CA LYS A 286 -10.93 20.20 -12.48
C LYS A 286 -10.22 20.51 -13.80
N VAL A 287 -10.44 19.71 -14.85
CA VAL A 287 -9.70 19.82 -16.12
C VAL A 287 -10.47 20.52 -17.23
N LYS A 288 -11.80 20.57 -17.14
CA LYS A 288 -12.62 21.27 -18.14
C LYS A 288 -12.43 22.79 -18.05
N LEU A 289 -12.34 23.45 -19.20
CA LEU A 289 -12.30 24.90 -19.27
C LEU A 289 -13.69 25.49 -18.99
N PRO A 290 -13.80 26.71 -18.43
CA PRO A 290 -15.12 27.35 -18.27
C PRO A 290 -15.80 27.65 -19.62
N ARG A 291 -15.00 27.93 -20.65
CA ARG A 291 -15.42 28.20 -22.03
C ARG A 291 -14.25 28.00 -22.98
N TYR A 292 -14.52 27.67 -24.22
CA TYR A 292 -13.52 27.55 -25.30
C TYR A 292 -14.10 28.08 -26.62
N MET A 293 -13.22 28.45 -27.56
CA MET A 293 -13.62 28.92 -28.89
C MET A 293 -13.67 27.74 -29.86
N VAL A 294 -14.74 27.66 -30.65
CA VAL A 294 -14.85 26.77 -31.80
C VAL A 294 -14.99 27.60 -33.05
N THR A 295 -14.25 27.24 -34.09
CA THR A 295 -14.34 27.88 -35.39
C THR A 295 -15.16 26.99 -36.32
N GLU A 296 -16.25 27.51 -36.87
CA GLU A 296 -17.14 26.80 -37.79
C GLU A 296 -17.21 27.56 -39.13
N GLU A 297 -17.29 26.82 -40.23
CA GLU A 297 -17.47 27.40 -41.56
C GLU A 297 -18.97 27.45 -41.90
N CYS A 298 -19.48 28.67 -42.13
CA CYS A 298 -20.87 28.89 -42.49
C CYS A 298 -20.92 29.77 -43.73
N ASN A 299 -21.45 29.24 -44.84
CA ASN A 299 -21.57 29.94 -46.13
C ASN A 299 -20.25 30.60 -46.61
N ASN A 300 -19.15 29.85 -46.65
CA ASN A 300 -17.79 30.31 -47.00
C ASN A 300 -17.24 31.44 -46.12
N LYS A 301 -17.77 31.59 -44.89
CA LYS A 301 -17.25 32.51 -43.88
C LYS A 301 -16.89 31.75 -42.62
N THR A 302 -15.72 32.05 -42.09
CA THR A 302 -15.24 31.53 -40.81
C THR A 302 -15.89 32.30 -39.67
N ILE A 303 -16.68 31.61 -38.83
CA ILE A 303 -17.32 32.19 -37.65
C ILE A 303 -16.74 31.52 -36.41
N SER A 304 -16.33 32.32 -35.42
CA SER A 304 -15.86 31.82 -34.13
C SER A 304 -16.96 31.93 -33.08
N LYS A 305 -17.29 30.82 -32.42
CA LYS A 305 -18.32 30.73 -31.38
C LYS A 305 -17.68 30.36 -30.04
N ILE A 306 -18.12 31.03 -28.97
CA ILE A 306 -17.79 30.63 -27.60
C ILE A 306 -18.71 29.47 -27.21
N VAL A 307 -18.14 28.34 -26.80
CA VAL A 307 -18.85 27.15 -26.34
C VAL A 307 -18.49 26.88 -24.88
N GLN A 308 -19.48 26.47 -24.10
CA GLN A 308 -19.28 25.98 -22.72
C GLN A 308 -19.27 24.46 -22.75
N PRO A 309 -18.33 23.78 -22.07
CA PRO A 309 -18.39 22.33 -21.91
C PRO A 309 -19.64 21.89 -21.16
N GLU A 310 -20.01 20.63 -21.37
CA GLU A 310 -21.10 20.01 -20.65
C GLU A 310 -20.85 20.04 -19.12
N THR A 311 -21.92 20.13 -18.33
CA THR A 311 -21.83 20.11 -16.88
C THR A 311 -22.73 19.04 -16.33
N TYR A 312 -22.15 18.19 -15.49
CA TYR A 312 -22.85 17.08 -14.88
C TYR A 312 -22.99 17.28 -13.38
N THR A 313 -24.18 17.01 -12.87
CA THR A 313 -24.36 16.64 -11.46
C THR A 313 -24.05 15.15 -11.31
N ALA A 314 -23.94 14.66 -10.07
CA ALA A 314 -23.78 13.23 -9.85
C ALA A 314 -24.94 12.40 -10.44
N ASP A 315 -26.15 12.95 -10.42
CA ASP A 315 -27.34 12.25 -10.91
C ASP A 315 -27.47 12.33 -12.43
N SER A 316 -27.16 13.49 -13.05
CA SER A 316 -27.17 13.58 -14.52
C SER A 316 -26.10 12.69 -15.16
N LEU A 317 -24.91 12.59 -14.53
CA LEU A 317 -23.87 11.68 -14.98
C LEU A 317 -24.32 10.21 -14.92
N ARG A 318 -24.99 9.80 -13.83
CA ARG A 318 -25.51 8.43 -13.68
C ARG A 318 -26.68 8.13 -14.61
N ALA A 319 -27.47 9.14 -14.98
CA ALA A 319 -28.56 8.99 -15.93
C ALA A 319 -28.04 8.78 -17.36
N GLN A 320 -26.94 9.45 -17.72
CA GLN A 320 -26.34 9.36 -19.05
C GLN A 320 -25.41 8.16 -19.21
N TYR A 321 -24.68 7.78 -18.16
CA TYR A 321 -23.73 6.67 -18.19
C TYR A 321 -24.18 5.53 -17.27
N PRO A 322 -24.49 4.34 -17.81
CA PRO A 322 -24.96 3.21 -17.01
C PRO A 322 -23.85 2.66 -16.10
N GLU A 323 -24.21 1.86 -15.09
CA GLU A 323 -23.22 1.23 -14.20
C GLU A 323 -22.22 0.35 -14.97
N SER A 324 -22.65 -0.32 -16.04
CA SER A 324 -21.79 -1.14 -16.90
C SER A 324 -20.64 -0.33 -17.51
N TYR A 325 -20.89 0.92 -17.91
CA TYR A 325 -19.85 1.82 -18.44
C TYR A 325 -18.75 2.08 -17.39
N PHE A 326 -19.15 2.39 -16.15
CA PHE A 326 -18.18 2.63 -15.07
C PHE A 326 -17.47 1.36 -14.63
N LEU A 327 -18.14 0.22 -14.68
CA LEU A 327 -17.56 -1.08 -14.35
C LEU A 327 -16.52 -1.49 -15.39
N GLU A 328 -16.82 -1.31 -16.68
CA GLU A 328 -15.87 -1.49 -17.78
C GLU A 328 -14.64 -0.59 -17.60
N LEU A 329 -14.86 0.70 -17.38
CA LEU A 329 -13.78 1.67 -17.18
C LEU A 329 -12.92 1.30 -15.97
N TYR A 330 -13.54 0.91 -14.86
CA TYR A 330 -12.83 0.41 -13.68
C TYR A 330 -11.94 -0.78 -14.04
N CYS A 331 -12.48 -1.79 -14.72
CA CYS A 331 -11.69 -2.96 -15.14
C CYS A 331 -10.51 -2.57 -16.04
N LYS A 332 -10.73 -1.69 -17.03
CA LYS A 332 -9.67 -1.18 -17.91
C LYS A 332 -8.55 -0.51 -17.12
N ILE A 333 -8.89 0.39 -16.19
CA ILE A 333 -7.89 1.04 -15.32
C ILE A 333 -7.17 0.01 -14.47
N ARG A 334 -7.89 -0.95 -13.86
CA ARG A 334 -7.27 -2.00 -13.04
C ARG A 334 -6.28 -2.85 -13.84
N PHE A 335 -6.55 -3.15 -15.11
CA PHE A 335 -5.58 -3.83 -15.99
C PHE A 335 -4.33 -2.99 -16.29
N LEU A 336 -4.43 -1.66 -16.32
CA LEU A 336 -3.27 -0.78 -16.50
C LEU A 336 -2.41 -0.65 -15.24
N GLU A 337 -3.02 -0.86 -14.06
CA GLU A 337 -2.35 -0.76 -12.77
C GLU A 337 -1.65 -2.04 -12.32
N GLU A 338 -2.15 -3.19 -12.74
CA GLU A 338 -1.58 -4.49 -12.38
C GLU A 338 -0.51 -4.91 -13.40
N GLU A 339 0.55 -5.57 -12.92
CA GLU A 339 1.65 -6.04 -13.77
C GLU A 339 1.28 -7.27 -14.63
N SER A 340 0.06 -7.80 -14.49
CA SER A 340 -0.37 -9.03 -15.16
C SER A 340 -0.49 -8.81 -16.66
N LYS A 341 0.29 -9.58 -17.42
CA LYS A 341 0.28 -9.54 -18.88
C LYS A 341 -0.91 -10.34 -19.41
N PHE A 342 -2.03 -9.66 -19.59
CA PHE A 342 -3.16 -10.18 -20.34
C PHE A 342 -3.06 -9.73 -21.81
N GLU A 343 -3.28 -10.67 -22.73
CA GLU A 343 -3.57 -10.32 -24.13
C GLU A 343 -4.86 -9.51 -24.20
N GLU A 344 -4.94 -8.58 -25.16
CA GLU A 344 -6.07 -7.65 -25.25
C GLU A 344 -7.43 -8.36 -25.39
N HIS A 345 -7.48 -9.43 -26.17
CA HIS A 345 -8.68 -10.25 -26.29
C HIS A 345 -9.12 -10.86 -24.94
N LYS A 346 -8.16 -11.35 -24.13
CA LYS A 346 -8.46 -11.90 -22.80
C LYS A 346 -8.96 -10.84 -21.83
N LYS A 347 -8.42 -9.61 -21.91
CA LYS A 347 -8.95 -8.49 -21.11
C LYS A 347 -10.41 -8.21 -21.46
N ASN A 348 -10.74 -8.17 -22.75
CA ASN A 348 -12.11 -7.92 -23.20
C ASN A 348 -13.09 -9.02 -22.72
N ILE A 349 -12.72 -10.30 -22.85
CA ILE A 349 -13.54 -11.40 -22.29
C ILE A 349 -13.76 -11.22 -20.78
N LEU A 350 -12.71 -10.91 -20.02
CA LEU A 350 -12.84 -10.73 -18.57
C LEU A 350 -13.71 -9.53 -18.20
N ILE A 351 -13.68 -8.47 -19.00
CA ILE A 351 -14.56 -7.30 -18.84
C ILE A 351 -16.01 -7.71 -19.11
N ASP A 352 -16.28 -8.39 -20.22
CA ASP A 352 -17.61 -8.84 -20.61
C ASP A 352 -18.20 -9.79 -19.54
N ASP A 353 -17.42 -10.78 -19.09
CA ASP A 353 -17.78 -11.69 -18.00
C ASP A 353 -18.10 -10.93 -16.70
N THR A 354 -17.36 -9.86 -16.42
CA THR A 354 -17.57 -9.02 -15.23
C THR A 354 -18.88 -8.24 -15.32
N ILE A 355 -19.21 -7.72 -16.51
CA ILE A 355 -20.46 -7.02 -16.78
C ILE A 355 -21.65 -7.99 -16.72
N GLU A 356 -21.54 -9.17 -17.33
CA GLU A 356 -22.57 -10.21 -17.26
C GLU A 356 -22.81 -10.68 -15.82
N LEU A 357 -21.74 -10.85 -15.03
CA LEU A 357 -21.86 -11.20 -13.62
C LEU A 357 -22.53 -10.10 -12.80
N TYR A 358 -22.28 -8.83 -13.14
CA TYR A 358 -22.98 -7.70 -12.54
C TYR A 358 -24.49 -7.75 -12.84
N GLN A 359 -24.86 -7.95 -14.10
CA GLN A 359 -26.25 -7.98 -14.55
C GLN A 359 -27.04 -9.18 -13.99
N SER A 360 -26.42 -10.36 -13.92
CA SER A 360 -27.06 -11.59 -13.46
C SER A 360 -27.07 -11.74 -11.93
N ARG A 361 -26.14 -11.09 -11.22
CA ARG A 361 -26.01 -11.18 -9.76
C ARG A 361 -26.05 -9.80 -9.13
N ASN A 362 -24.88 -9.19 -8.91
CA ASN A 362 -24.73 -7.86 -8.34
C ASN A 362 -23.30 -7.36 -8.48
N LEU A 363 -23.15 -6.04 -8.28
CA LEU A 363 -21.89 -5.32 -8.42
C LEU A 363 -20.79 -5.87 -7.50
N ASN A 364 -21.10 -6.19 -6.25
CA ASN A 364 -20.11 -6.70 -5.30
C ASN A 364 -19.53 -8.05 -5.75
N ARG A 365 -20.35 -8.94 -6.32
CA ARG A 365 -19.89 -10.23 -6.86
C ARG A 365 -19.03 -10.04 -8.10
N ALA A 366 -19.39 -9.12 -8.99
CA ALA A 366 -18.61 -8.75 -10.16
C ALA A 366 -17.22 -8.21 -9.78
N LEU A 367 -17.17 -7.19 -8.91
CA LEU A 367 -15.92 -6.59 -8.43
C LEU A 367 -15.04 -7.62 -7.70
N GLN A 368 -15.64 -8.44 -6.83
CA GLN A 368 -14.90 -9.51 -6.14
C GLN A 368 -14.25 -10.49 -7.13
N LYS A 369 -14.97 -10.86 -8.19
CA LYS A 369 -14.49 -11.83 -9.19
C LYS A 369 -13.30 -11.26 -9.96
N ILE A 370 -13.41 -10.04 -10.51
CA ILE A 370 -12.31 -9.43 -11.26
C ILE A 370 -11.09 -9.20 -10.37
N GLU A 371 -11.28 -8.70 -9.14
CA GLU A 371 -10.17 -8.49 -8.20
C GLU A 371 -9.49 -9.80 -7.80
N THR A 372 -10.22 -10.91 -7.72
CA THR A 372 -9.61 -12.24 -7.47
C THR A 372 -8.74 -12.69 -8.64
N ILE A 373 -9.08 -12.29 -9.87
CA ILE A 373 -8.36 -12.70 -11.08
C ILE A 373 -7.09 -11.87 -11.27
N ILE A 374 -7.19 -10.55 -11.14
CA ILE A 374 -6.09 -9.63 -11.50
C ILE A 374 -4.99 -9.54 -10.42
N ASN A 375 -5.30 -9.82 -9.15
CA ASN A 375 -4.34 -9.60 -8.05
C ASN A 375 -3.36 -10.76 -7.81
N LYS A 376 -3.26 -11.74 -8.71
CA LYS A 376 -2.39 -12.90 -8.50
C LYS A 376 -0.91 -12.48 -8.49
N PRO A 377 -0.11 -12.87 -7.48
CA PRO A 377 1.29 -12.44 -7.36
C PRO A 377 2.28 -13.30 -8.16
N PHE A 378 1.86 -14.49 -8.60
CA PHE A 378 2.78 -15.57 -9.01
C PHE A 378 3.43 -15.39 -10.38
N ASP A 379 3.05 -14.37 -11.14
CA ASP A 379 3.51 -14.18 -12.54
C ASP A 379 4.41 -12.93 -12.71
N TYR A 380 4.90 -12.34 -11.61
CA TYR A 380 5.66 -11.08 -11.64
C TYR A 380 7.16 -11.24 -11.43
N ARG A 381 7.94 -10.39 -12.11
CA ARG A 381 9.39 -10.29 -11.90
C ARG A 381 9.64 -9.81 -10.48
N GLY A 382 10.32 -10.64 -9.69
CA GLY A 382 10.63 -10.37 -8.28
C GLY A 382 9.62 -10.95 -7.28
N SER A 383 8.54 -11.59 -7.73
CA SER A 383 7.67 -12.42 -6.86
C SER A 383 8.47 -13.57 -6.24
N LEU A 384 7.97 -14.17 -5.14
CA LEU A 384 8.68 -15.31 -4.55
C LEU A 384 8.71 -16.49 -5.52
N GLY A 385 7.60 -16.75 -6.23
CA GLY A 385 7.52 -17.76 -7.29
C GLY A 385 8.57 -17.53 -8.38
N TYR A 386 8.65 -16.30 -8.90
CA TYR A 386 9.66 -15.90 -9.88
C TYR A 386 11.09 -16.08 -9.33
N ASN A 387 11.36 -15.64 -8.10
CA ASN A 387 12.69 -15.75 -7.51
C ASN A 387 13.10 -17.22 -7.29
N ILE A 388 12.16 -18.08 -6.91
CA ILE A 388 12.38 -19.54 -6.79
C ILE A 388 12.70 -20.13 -8.16
N LEU A 389 11.88 -19.85 -9.17
CA LEU A 389 12.08 -20.35 -10.53
C LEU A 389 13.39 -19.83 -11.15
N GLN A 390 13.72 -18.56 -10.97
CA GLN A 390 14.96 -17.96 -11.43
C GLN A 390 16.19 -18.59 -10.76
N ARG A 391 16.13 -18.84 -9.45
CA ARG A 391 17.20 -19.55 -8.73
C ARG A 391 17.35 -20.99 -9.21
N LYS A 392 16.24 -21.69 -9.47
CA LYS A 392 16.25 -23.05 -10.02
C LYS A 392 16.90 -23.06 -11.41
N ALA A 393 16.47 -22.18 -12.31
CA ALA A 393 17.04 -22.06 -13.65
C ALA A 393 18.54 -21.70 -13.64
N ARG A 394 19.00 -20.86 -12.71
CA ARG A 394 20.44 -20.57 -12.54
C ARG A 394 21.24 -21.79 -12.11
N ARG A 395 20.72 -22.57 -11.16
CA ARG A 395 21.38 -23.82 -10.72
C ARG A 395 21.46 -24.83 -11.86
N GLU A 396 20.37 -24.99 -12.62
CA GLU A 396 20.34 -25.89 -13.79
C GLU A 396 21.29 -25.43 -14.91
N ALA A 397 21.55 -24.12 -15.05
CA ALA A 397 22.54 -23.60 -16.01
C ALA A 397 23.99 -23.67 -15.50
N GLU A 398 24.18 -23.82 -14.19
CA GLU A 398 25.49 -23.95 -13.52
C GLU A 398 25.88 -25.43 -13.32
N GLU A 399 24.96 -26.38 -13.52
CA GLU A 399 25.22 -27.82 -13.54
C GLU A 399 25.67 -28.25 -14.97
N PRO A 400 26.92 -28.72 -15.16
CA PRO A 400 27.48 -29.08 -16.46
C PRO A 400 26.94 -30.39 -17.06
#